data_AF-A0A8D6SUL7-F1
#
_entry.id   AF-A0A8D6SUL7-F1
#
_cell.length_a   1.000
_cell.length_b   1.000
_cell.length_c   1.000
_cell.angle_alpha   90.00
_cell.angle_beta   90.00
_cell.angle_gamma   90.00
#
_symmetry.space_group_name_H-M   'P 1'
#
loop_
_entity.id
_entity.type
_entity.pdbx_description
1 polymer ?
#
loop_
_entity_poly.entity_id
_entity_poly.type
_entity_poly.pdbx_seq_one_letter_code
_entity_poly.pdbx_strand_id
1 'polypeptide(L)'
;MNQNGYPTLVELKNNKEKMIEKGEEMLKELTNIRILLEKLRKDEEENLDKITELEEKENYLATEILKLDLGIKILEVIEFIIENNIFRDYWKIIEEKIPYDELLEIVAENGLNVKKVCMELYKIANIDDKDILNKIQNLPDDECQKVSENTCMQINKYLDKIISRIIKLKELTNNST
;
A
#
# COMPACT_ATOMS: atom_id res chain seq x y z
N MET A 1 -20.95 19.49 -12.73
CA MET A 1 -20.70 18.32 -11.87
C MET A 1 -19.19 18.12 -11.90
N ASN A 2 -18.48 18.45 -10.82
CA ASN A 2 -17.02 18.42 -10.81
C ASN A 2 -16.54 16.96 -10.87
N GLN A 3 -15.96 16.60 -12.02
CA GLN A 3 -15.14 15.42 -12.22
C GLN A 3 -13.72 15.78 -11.73
N ASN A 4 -13.08 14.94 -10.91
CA ASN A 4 -11.74 15.08 -10.30
C ASN A 4 -11.65 15.82 -8.94
N GLY A 5 -12.51 15.45 -7.98
CA GLY A 5 -12.33 15.83 -6.57
C GLY A 5 -11.57 14.76 -5.77
N TYR A 6 -11.04 15.14 -4.60
CA TYR A 6 -10.48 14.18 -3.64
C TYR A 6 -11.53 13.13 -3.25
N PRO A 7 -11.14 11.85 -3.11
CA PRO A 7 -12.04 10.84 -2.59
C PRO A 7 -12.38 11.15 -1.12
N THR A 8 -13.63 10.91 -0.76
CA THR A 8 -14.06 10.96 0.64
C THR A 8 -13.38 9.86 1.46
N LEU A 9 -13.35 10.00 2.78
CA LEU A 9 -12.83 8.97 3.68
C LEU A 9 -13.53 7.60 3.48
N VAL A 10 -14.83 7.61 3.20
CA VAL A 10 -15.60 6.38 2.92
C VAL A 10 -15.15 5.75 1.59
N GLU A 11 -14.93 6.55 0.55
CA GLU A 11 -14.43 6.06 -0.73
C GLU A 11 -13.00 5.52 -0.62
N LEU A 12 -12.13 6.17 0.15
CA LEU A 12 -10.77 5.69 0.44
C LEU A 12 -10.81 4.30 1.10
N LYS A 13 -11.62 4.14 2.15
CA LYS A 13 -11.78 2.85 2.85
C LYS A 13 -12.33 1.76 1.93
N ASN A 14 -13.36 2.09 1.15
CA ASN A 14 -13.95 1.16 0.19
C ASN A 14 -12.95 0.75 -0.91
N ASN A 15 -12.15 1.68 -1.41
CA ASN A 15 -11.11 1.39 -2.40
C ASN A 15 -10.00 0.52 -1.81
N LYS A 16 -9.57 0.81 -0.57
CA LYS A 16 -8.60 0.01 0.16
C LYS A 16 -9.11 -1.43 0.34
N GLU A 17 -10.36 -1.62 0.75
CA GLU A 17 -10.97 -2.95 0.91
C GLU A 17 -10.97 -3.73 -0.41
N LYS A 18 -11.39 -3.11 -1.52
CA LYS A 18 -11.36 -3.73 -2.85
C LYS A 18 -9.95 -4.15 -3.27
N MET A 19 -8.93 -3.34 -2.93
CA MET A 19 -7.53 -3.68 -3.22
C MET A 19 -7.05 -4.86 -2.39
N ILE A 20 -7.49 -4.95 -1.13
CA ILE A 20 -7.20 -6.09 -0.24
C ILE A 20 -7.85 -7.37 -0.80
N GLU A 21 -9.14 -7.32 -1.15
CA GLU A 21 -9.87 -8.45 -1.75
C GLU A 21 -9.17 -8.95 -3.03
N LYS A 22 -8.82 -8.03 -3.93
CA LYS A 22 -8.07 -8.37 -5.15
C LYS A 22 -6.70 -8.98 -4.82
N GLY A 23 -6.00 -8.43 -3.84
CA GLY A 23 -4.71 -8.97 -3.39
C GLY A 23 -4.83 -10.40 -2.85
N GLU A 24 -5.89 -10.71 -2.11
CA GLU A 24 -6.19 -12.06 -1.62
C GLU A 24 -6.42 -13.07 -2.76
N GLU A 25 -7.21 -12.69 -3.76
CA GLU A 25 -7.47 -13.54 -4.91
C GLU A 25 -6.17 -13.86 -5.67
N MET A 26 -5.33 -12.85 -5.89
CA MET A 26 -4.04 -13.02 -6.55
C MET A 26 -3.08 -13.88 -5.72
N LEU A 27 -3.08 -13.76 -4.39
CA LEU A 27 -2.27 -14.60 -3.51
C LEU A 27 -2.70 -16.07 -3.52
N LYS A 28 -4.00 -16.34 -3.59
CA LYS A 28 -4.53 -17.70 -3.78
C LYS A 28 -4.07 -18.28 -5.12
N GLU A 29 -4.15 -17.50 -6.20
CA GLU A 29 -3.68 -17.92 -7.51
C GLU A 29 -2.17 -18.20 -7.52
N LEU A 30 -1.37 -17.29 -6.95
CA LEU A 30 0.07 -17.45 -6.81
C LEU A 30 0.44 -18.74 -6.05
N THR A 31 -0.29 -19.04 -4.97
CA THR A 31 -0.12 -20.26 -4.18
C THR A 31 -0.38 -21.51 -5.02
N ASN A 32 -1.45 -21.50 -5.82
CA ASN A 32 -1.78 -22.61 -6.71
C ASN A 32 -0.71 -22.83 -7.80
N ILE A 33 -0.17 -21.76 -8.37
CA ILE A 33 0.91 -21.83 -9.36
C ILE A 33 2.17 -22.45 -8.75
N ARG A 34 2.55 -22.04 -7.53
CA ARG A 34 3.72 -22.59 -6.83
C ARG A 34 3.57 -24.09 -6.55
N ILE A 35 2.40 -24.52 -6.11
CA ILE A 35 2.10 -25.95 -5.92
C ILE A 35 2.23 -26.73 -7.23
N LEU A 36 1.76 -26.16 -8.35
CA LEU A 36 1.87 -26.79 -9.65
C LEU A 36 3.33 -26.87 -10.14
N LEU A 37 4.09 -25.80 -10.00
CA LEU A 37 5.52 -25.76 -10.31
C LEU A 37 6.30 -26.80 -9.50
N GLU A 38 6.03 -26.94 -8.21
CA GLU A 38 6.66 -27.95 -7.37
C GLU A 38 6.37 -29.38 -7.82
N LYS A 39 5.16 -29.65 -8.33
CA LYS A 39 4.81 -30.97 -8.89
C LYS A 39 5.56 -31.22 -10.19
N LEU A 40 5.49 -30.27 -11.13
CA LEU A 40 6.12 -30.39 -12.44
C LEU A 40 7.64 -30.54 -12.36
N ARG A 41 8.30 -29.89 -11.38
CA ARG A 41 9.75 -30.03 -11.15
C ARG A 41 10.15 -31.38 -10.55
N LYS A 42 9.20 -32.14 -9.99
CA LYS A 42 9.43 -33.47 -9.41
C LYS A 42 9.11 -34.60 -10.38
N ASP A 43 8.30 -34.34 -11.40
CA ASP A 43 8.05 -35.29 -12.49
C ASP A 43 9.29 -35.37 -13.40
N GLU A 44 9.64 -36.59 -13.83
CA GLU A 44 10.80 -36.85 -14.72
C GLU A 44 10.52 -36.49 -16.19
N GLU A 45 9.30 -36.09 -16.54
CA GLU A 45 8.97 -35.57 -17.87
C GLU A 45 9.47 -34.13 -18.05
N GLU A 46 10.27 -33.90 -19.09
CA GLU A 46 10.71 -32.57 -19.53
C GLU A 46 9.50 -31.72 -19.99
N ASN A 47 8.81 -31.10 -19.04
CA ASN A 47 7.74 -30.13 -19.28
C ASN A 47 8.29 -28.69 -19.17
N LEU A 48 9.45 -28.44 -19.77
CA LEU A 48 10.20 -27.18 -19.65
C LEU A 48 9.40 -25.95 -20.10
N ASP A 49 8.65 -26.06 -21.20
CA ASP A 49 7.83 -24.97 -21.72
C ASP A 49 6.73 -24.57 -20.72
N LYS A 50 6.07 -25.56 -20.11
CA LYS A 50 5.01 -25.34 -19.13
C LYS A 50 5.54 -24.80 -17.80
N ILE A 51 6.74 -25.24 -17.39
CA ILE A 51 7.43 -24.67 -16.23
C ILE A 51 7.73 -23.20 -16.48
N THR A 52 8.26 -22.87 -17.66
CA THR A 52 8.60 -21.48 -18.03
C THR A 52 7.36 -20.57 -18.02
N GLU A 53 6.24 -21.00 -18.62
CA GLU A 53 4.98 -20.25 -18.62
C GLU A 53 4.47 -19.97 -17.20
N LEU A 54 4.55 -20.98 -16.31
CA LEU A 54 4.12 -20.83 -14.92
C LEU A 54 5.05 -19.93 -14.11
N GLU A 55 6.36 -19.96 -14.36
CA GLU A 55 7.33 -19.05 -13.72
C GLU A 55 7.12 -17.59 -14.15
N GLU A 56 6.85 -17.34 -15.43
CA GLU A 56 6.50 -16.01 -15.92
C GLU A 56 5.21 -15.50 -15.26
N LYS A 57 4.20 -16.36 -15.15
CA LYS A 57 2.94 -16.03 -14.47
C LYS A 57 3.13 -15.81 -12.97
N GLU A 58 3.96 -16.61 -12.31
CA GLU A 58 4.34 -16.43 -10.90
C GLU A 58 4.95 -15.04 -10.69
N ASN A 59 5.91 -14.66 -11.53
CA ASN A 59 6.61 -13.39 -11.44
C ASN A 59 5.68 -12.19 -11.69
N TYR A 60 4.77 -12.31 -12.68
CA TYR A 60 3.75 -11.31 -12.94
C TYR A 60 2.85 -11.09 -11.72
N LEU A 61 2.28 -12.17 -11.16
CA LEU A 61 1.41 -12.07 -9.99
C LEU A 61 2.14 -11.50 -8.79
N ALA A 62 3.37 -11.95 -8.52
CA ALA A 62 4.18 -11.42 -7.43
C ALA A 62 4.37 -9.90 -7.57
N THR A 63 4.69 -9.42 -8.78
CA THR A 63 4.85 -7.99 -9.06
C THR A 63 3.56 -7.20 -8.83
N GLU A 64 2.43 -7.70 -9.32
CA GLU A 64 1.15 -7.01 -9.17
C GLU A 64 0.67 -6.99 -7.70
N ILE A 65 0.92 -8.05 -6.94
CA ILE A 65 0.65 -8.09 -5.49
C ILE A 65 1.47 -7.03 -4.75
N LEU A 66 2.74 -6.83 -5.12
CA LEU A 66 3.60 -5.80 -4.52
C LEU A 66 3.06 -4.39 -4.82
N LYS A 67 2.60 -4.14 -6.04
CA LYS A 67 1.97 -2.85 -6.41
C LYS A 67 0.70 -2.59 -5.62
N LEU A 68 -0.14 -3.62 -5.45
CA LEU A 68 -1.35 -3.52 -4.62
C LEU A 68 -1.00 -3.22 -3.16
N ASP A 69 -0.01 -3.91 -2.59
CA ASP A 69 0.44 -3.68 -1.22
C ASP A 69 0.92 -2.24 -1.00
N LEU A 70 1.70 -1.70 -1.94
CA LEU A 70 2.15 -0.31 -1.91
C LEU A 70 0.96 0.66 -1.98
N GLY A 71 0.04 0.45 -2.91
CA GLY A 71 -1.15 1.28 -3.04
C GLY A 71 -2.00 1.26 -1.76
N ILE A 72 -2.21 0.09 -1.15
CA ILE A 72 -2.91 -0.04 0.14
C ILE A 72 -2.22 0.79 1.22
N LYS A 73 -0.88 0.73 1.32
CA LYS A 73 -0.12 1.50 2.31
C LYS A 73 -0.22 3.01 2.10
N ILE A 74 -0.21 3.46 0.85
CA ILE A 74 -0.43 4.87 0.53
C ILE A 74 -1.80 5.30 1.05
N LEU A 75 -2.84 4.51 0.81
CA LEU A 75 -4.19 4.81 1.31
C LEU A 75 -4.27 4.80 2.84
N GLU A 76 -3.59 3.87 3.53
CA GLU A 76 -3.51 3.83 5.00
C GLU A 76 -2.90 5.11 5.59
N VAL A 77 -1.85 5.66 4.95
CA VAL A 77 -1.24 6.94 5.37
C VAL A 77 -2.23 8.09 5.21
N ILE A 78 -2.91 8.18 4.07
CA ILE A 78 -3.87 9.26 3.80
C ILE A 78 -5.07 9.16 4.75
N GLU A 79 -5.60 7.95 4.94
CA GLU A 79 -6.67 7.66 5.90
C GLU A 79 -6.27 8.10 7.30
N PHE A 80 -5.07 7.74 7.76
CA PHE A 80 -4.55 8.16 9.06
C PHE A 80 -4.55 9.68 9.22
N ILE A 81 -4.07 10.42 8.20
CA ILE A 81 -3.99 11.89 8.23
C ILE A 81 -5.38 12.52 8.37
N ILE A 82 -6.35 12.01 7.60
CA ILE A 82 -7.73 12.50 7.58
C ILE A 82 -8.44 12.15 8.90
N GLU A 83 -8.37 10.89 9.35
CA GLU A 83 -9.04 10.40 10.56
C GLU A 83 -8.54 11.09 11.83
N ASN A 84 -7.23 11.30 11.93
CA ASN A 84 -6.64 12.00 13.07
C ASN A 84 -6.79 13.52 12.99
N ASN A 85 -7.43 14.02 11.92
CA ASN A 85 -7.71 15.42 11.72
C ASN A 85 -6.46 16.29 11.94
N ILE A 86 -5.34 15.87 11.34
CA ILE A 86 -4.02 16.48 11.55
C ILE A 86 -4.08 17.96 11.11
N PHE A 87 -4.59 18.20 9.90
CA PHE A 87 -4.66 19.52 9.27
C PHE A 87 -5.94 20.31 9.56
N ARG A 88 -6.99 19.71 10.15
CA ARG A 88 -8.26 20.40 10.44
C ARG A 88 -8.80 21.15 9.21
N ASP A 89 -9.16 22.42 9.38
CA ASP A 89 -9.70 23.27 8.32
C ASP A 89 -8.69 23.54 7.19
N TYR A 90 -7.39 23.35 7.43
CA TYR A 90 -6.35 23.47 6.40
C TYR A 90 -6.38 22.32 5.38
N TRP A 91 -7.13 21.25 5.63
CA TRP A 91 -7.26 20.15 4.68
C TRP A 91 -7.82 20.63 3.32
N LYS A 92 -8.79 21.55 3.32
CA LYS A 92 -9.32 22.13 2.08
C LYS A 92 -8.26 22.89 1.28
N ILE A 93 -7.33 23.56 1.96
CA ILE A 93 -6.22 24.28 1.32
C ILE A 93 -5.26 23.29 0.66
N ILE A 94 -5.05 22.12 1.27
CA ILE A 94 -4.27 21.03 0.68
C ILE A 94 -4.97 20.50 -0.57
N GLU A 95 -6.28 20.21 -0.49
CA GLU A 95 -7.07 19.71 -1.63
C GLU A 95 -7.06 20.68 -2.83
N GLU A 96 -7.07 21.99 -2.58
CA GLU A 96 -7.03 23.02 -3.62
C GLU A 96 -5.65 23.16 -4.28
N LYS A 97 -4.58 22.91 -3.53
CA LYS A 97 -3.20 23.14 -4.00
C LYS A 97 -2.53 21.91 -4.58
N ILE A 98 -2.90 20.73 -4.10
CA ILE A 98 -2.22 19.47 -4.41
C ILE A 98 -3.25 18.55 -5.05
N PRO A 99 -3.15 18.23 -6.36
CA PRO A 99 -3.98 17.22 -6.99
C PRO A 99 -3.88 15.86 -6.25
N TYR A 100 -4.95 15.07 -6.28
CA TYR A 100 -4.96 13.80 -5.54
C TYR A 100 -3.86 12.83 -5.99
N ASP A 101 -3.57 12.77 -7.30
CA ASP A 101 -2.49 11.92 -7.82
C ASP A 101 -1.11 12.36 -7.28
N GLU A 102 -0.87 13.67 -7.18
CA GLU A 102 0.36 14.22 -6.59
C GLU A 102 0.44 13.93 -5.08
N LEU A 103 -0.69 13.92 -4.36
CA LEU A 103 -0.72 13.48 -2.97
C LEU A 103 -0.26 12.02 -2.82
N LEU A 104 -0.71 11.12 -3.73
CA LEU A 104 -0.26 9.72 -3.72
C LEU A 104 1.26 9.62 -3.93
N GLU A 105 1.81 10.42 -4.85
CA GLU A 105 3.24 10.50 -5.13
C GLU A 105 4.03 11.01 -3.91
N ILE A 106 3.58 12.10 -3.29
CA ILE A 106 4.20 12.66 -2.07
C ILE A 106 4.29 11.60 -0.97
N VAL A 107 3.23 10.81 -0.79
CA VAL A 107 3.20 9.71 0.21
C VAL A 107 4.24 8.64 -0.13
N ALA A 108 4.34 8.24 -1.39
CA ALA A 108 5.30 7.25 -1.85
C ALA A 108 6.76 7.73 -1.73
N GLU A 109 7.06 8.95 -2.17
CA GLU A 109 8.40 9.54 -2.16
C GLU A 109 8.93 9.77 -0.74
N ASN A 110 8.03 10.06 0.20
CA ASN A 110 8.37 10.18 1.63
C ASN A 110 8.44 8.83 2.35
N GLY A 111 8.46 7.71 1.60
CA GLY A 111 8.66 6.37 2.14
C GLY A 111 7.56 5.93 3.10
N LEU A 112 6.32 6.39 2.87
CA LEU A 112 5.14 6.09 3.69
C LEU A 112 5.25 6.60 5.14
N ASN A 113 6.20 7.49 5.45
CA ASN A 113 6.35 8.06 6.78
C ASN A 113 5.39 9.23 6.97
N VAL A 114 4.36 9.03 7.80
CA VAL A 114 3.28 10.00 8.04
C VAL A 114 3.82 11.38 8.44
N LYS A 115 4.84 11.43 9.30
CA LYS A 115 5.43 12.69 9.76
C LYS A 115 6.10 13.47 8.63
N LYS A 116 6.89 12.80 7.79
CA LYS A 116 7.53 13.42 6.62
C LYS A 116 6.50 13.88 5.61
N VAL A 117 5.51 13.04 5.31
CA VAL A 117 4.38 13.39 4.44
C VAL A 117 3.69 14.65 4.97
N CYS A 118 3.29 14.67 6.24
CA CYS A 118 2.60 15.82 6.81
C CYS A 118 3.48 17.08 6.78
N MET A 119 4.77 16.95 7.05
CA MET A 119 5.71 18.07 6.99
C MET A 119 5.83 18.63 5.56
N GLU A 120 5.79 17.78 4.55
CA GLU A 120 5.85 18.19 3.15
C GLU A 120 4.55 18.88 2.72
N LEU A 121 3.39 18.30 3.06
CA LEU A 121 2.08 18.93 2.83
C LEU A 121 1.99 20.29 3.51
N TYR A 122 2.49 20.42 4.75
CA TYR A 122 2.54 21.69 5.49
C TYR A 122 3.28 22.79 4.71
N LYS A 123 4.43 22.44 4.12
CA LYS A 123 5.26 23.37 3.32
C LYS A 123 4.58 23.74 2.00
N ILE A 124 4.12 22.75 1.23
CA ILE A 124 3.50 22.97 -0.09
C ILE A 124 2.23 23.82 0.08
N ALA A 125 1.43 23.52 1.11
CA ALA A 125 0.23 24.28 1.42
C ALA A 125 0.53 25.67 2.00
N ASN A 126 1.79 26.00 2.31
CA ASN A 126 2.22 27.25 2.94
C ASN A 126 1.40 27.56 4.21
N ILE A 127 1.24 26.56 5.06
CA ILE A 127 0.55 26.69 6.35
C ILE A 127 1.54 27.33 7.32
N ASP A 128 1.12 28.36 8.06
CA ASP A 128 1.89 28.99 9.13
C ASP A 128 1.11 28.95 10.44
N ASP A 129 0.77 27.73 10.85
CA ASP A 129 0.03 27.46 12.08
C ASP A 129 0.89 26.61 13.01
N LYS A 130 1.26 27.19 14.16
CA LYS A 130 2.12 26.56 15.16
C LYS A 130 1.49 25.33 15.79
N ASP A 131 0.17 25.29 15.94
CA ASP A 131 -0.52 24.15 16.52
C ASP A 131 -0.51 22.95 15.55
N ILE A 132 -0.69 23.22 14.26
CA ILE A 132 -0.53 22.19 13.21
C ILE A 132 0.91 21.70 13.18
N LEU A 133 1.89 22.60 13.18
CA LEU A 133 3.30 22.21 13.20
C LEU A 133 3.65 21.35 14.42
N ASN A 134 3.17 21.73 15.61
CA ASN A 134 3.36 20.95 16.83
C ASN A 134 2.72 19.57 16.74
N LYS A 135 1.50 19.45 16.18
CA LYS A 135 0.86 18.15 15.93
C LYS A 135 1.74 17.26 15.06
N ILE A 136 2.27 17.79 13.95
CA ILE A 136 3.13 17.05 13.02
C ILE A 136 4.42 16.60 13.72
N GLN A 137 5.06 17.49 14.48
CA GLN A 137 6.31 17.17 15.19
C GLN A 137 6.16 16.06 16.23
N ASN A 138 4.97 15.96 16.85
CA ASN A 138 4.64 14.94 17.85
C ASN A 138 4.23 13.59 17.24
N LEU A 139 4.10 13.48 15.91
CA LEU A 139 3.88 12.19 15.26
C LEU A 139 5.12 11.27 15.45
N PRO A 140 4.91 9.95 15.57
CA PRO A 140 6.02 9.01 15.64
C PRO A 140 6.87 9.09 14.36
N ASP A 141 8.19 9.10 14.53
CA ASP A 141 9.09 8.84 13.41
C ASP A 141 9.15 7.33 13.20
N ASP A 142 8.27 6.82 12.37
CA ASP A 142 8.39 5.47 11.86
C ASP A 142 9.56 5.45 10.86
N GLU A 143 10.77 5.20 11.36
CA GLU A 143 11.89 4.76 10.52
C GLU A 143 11.58 3.35 10.01
N CYS A 144 10.79 3.23 8.95
CA CYS A 144 10.55 1.95 8.31
C CYS A 144 11.83 1.52 7.58
N GLN A 145 12.34 0.35 7.98
CA GLN A 145 13.61 -0.25 7.60
C GLN A 145 13.88 -0.21 6.09
N LYS A 146 15.03 0.34 5.71
CA LYS A 146 15.62 0.18 4.37
C LYS A 146 15.64 -1.29 3.98
N VAL A 147 14.83 -1.69 3.00
CA VAL A 147 14.91 -3.02 2.42
C VAL A 147 16.09 -3.01 1.45
N SER A 148 17.24 -3.51 1.90
CA SER A 148 18.45 -3.72 1.08
C SER A 148 18.26 -4.91 0.15
N GLU A 149 18.62 -4.76 -1.12
CA GLU A 149 18.42 -5.64 -2.28
C GLU A 149 18.91 -7.10 -2.13
N ASN A 150 18.00 -8.05 -2.31
CA ASN A 150 18.20 -9.39 -2.89
C ASN A 150 16.85 -9.93 -3.38
N THR A 151 16.57 -9.74 -4.66
CA THR A 151 15.23 -9.64 -5.22
C THR A 151 14.40 -10.92 -5.07
N CYS A 152 14.93 -12.11 -5.33
CA CYS A 152 14.09 -13.32 -5.33
C CYS A 152 13.80 -13.88 -3.91
N MET A 153 14.81 -13.94 -3.04
CA MET A 153 14.65 -14.48 -1.69
C MET A 153 13.93 -13.49 -0.74
N GLN A 154 14.01 -12.18 -1.03
CA GLN A 154 13.30 -11.15 -0.27
C GLN A 154 11.87 -10.95 -0.74
N ILE A 155 11.58 -11.11 -2.04
CA ILE A 155 10.19 -11.07 -2.53
C ILE A 155 9.36 -12.11 -1.79
N ASN A 156 9.83 -13.35 -1.64
CA ASN A 156 9.07 -14.38 -0.91
C ASN A 156 8.85 -14.00 0.56
N LYS A 157 9.88 -13.53 1.27
CA LYS A 157 9.74 -13.03 2.65
C LYS A 157 8.80 -11.83 2.76
N TYR A 158 8.77 -10.97 1.75
CA TYR A 158 7.90 -9.80 1.73
C TYR A 158 6.45 -10.20 1.40
N LEU A 159 6.24 -11.14 0.49
CA LEU A 159 4.94 -11.74 0.22
C LEU A 159 4.37 -12.41 1.47
N ASP A 160 5.18 -13.14 2.24
CA ASP A 160 4.74 -13.74 3.51
C ASP A 160 4.30 -12.66 4.54
N LYS A 161 5.00 -11.52 4.56
CA LYS A 161 4.60 -10.36 5.37
C LYS A 161 3.29 -9.75 4.87
N ILE A 162 3.08 -9.65 3.56
CA ILE A 162 1.81 -9.18 2.97
C ILE A 162 0.67 -10.12 3.37
N ILE A 163 0.85 -11.44 3.22
CA ILE A 163 -0.13 -12.46 3.61
C ILE A 163 -0.50 -12.27 5.09
N SER A 164 0.50 -12.17 5.97
CA SER A 164 0.30 -11.97 7.41
C SER A 164 -0.44 -10.67 7.72
N ARG A 165 -0.14 -9.60 6.98
CA ARG A 165 -0.78 -8.29 7.14
C ARG A 165 -2.26 -8.33 6.73
N ILE A 166 -2.57 -8.93 5.59
CA ILE A 166 -3.94 -9.08 5.10
C ILE A 166 -4.79 -9.87 6.10
N ILE A 167 -4.26 -10.97 6.66
CA ILE A 167 -4.95 -11.75 7.69
C ILE A 167 -5.30 -10.87 8.90
N LYS A 168 -4.34 -10.10 9.42
CA LYS A 168 -4.57 -9.18 10.56
C LYS A 168 -5.60 -8.09 10.26
N LEU A 169 -5.56 -7.50 9.06
CA LEU A 169 -6.52 -6.47 8.65
C LEU A 169 -7.94 -7.01 8.67
N LYS A 170 -8.14 -8.27 8.25
CA LYS A 170 -9.43 -8.97 8.31
C LYS A 170 -9.92 -9.24 9.73
N GLU A 171 -9.03 -9.58 10.64
CA GLU A 171 -9.40 -9.79 12.04
C GLU A 171 -9.91 -8.50 12.69
N LEU A 172 -9.34 -7.34 12.30
CA LEU A 172 -9.78 -6.03 12.80
C LEU A 172 -11.15 -5.62 12.25
N THR A 173 -11.45 -5.94 10.99
CA THR A 173 -12.77 -5.64 10.39
C THR A 173 -13.87 -6.56 10.92
N ASN A 174 -13.58 -7.84 11.15
CA ASN A 174 -14.57 -8.80 11.69
C ASN A 174 -14.91 -8.58 13.17
N ASN A 175 -13.97 -8.09 13.99
CA ASN A 175 -14.18 -7.83 15.42
C ASN A 175 -14.88 -6.48 15.71
N SER A 176 -15.22 -5.72 14.67
CA SER A 176 -15.90 -4.42 14.77
C SER A 176 -17.42 -4.49 14.50
N THR A 177 -18.00 -5.71 14.56
CA THR A 177 -19.44 -5.99 14.38
C THR A 177 -20.04 -6.51 15.68
#